data_AF-A0A7S4JYZ6-F1
#
_entry.id   AF-A0A7S4JYZ6-F1
#
_cell.length_a   1.000
_cell.length_b   1.000
_cell.length_c   1.000
_cell.angle_alpha   90.00
_cell.angle_beta   90.00
_cell.angle_gamma   90.00
#
_symmetry.space_group_name_H-M   'P 1'
#
loop_
_entity.id
_entity.type
_entity.pdbx_description
1 polymer ?
#
loop_
_entity_poly.entity_id
_entity_poly.type
_entity_poly.pdbx_seq_one_letter_code
_entity_poly.pdbx_strand_id
1 'polypeptide(L)'
;DRVVTHIIHYEENRKLKNYKGNLSAFVKRVPRAKTYYELSDENISFTFPEPGLLDGIKSKGKAIIKMDRCTYTYPGRDKPTVRNITLQASLSSRVAVVGPNGAGKSTIIKMFCGETKPTEGTVWRHQNMRVAYVAQHAFHHLENHLDQTPNEYIQWRYSSGEDREANEQEARKMTKEEEDNLEKVHVIRNDDGTVEKRIIEALRSRRKTKRSYEYEVKWLNKSEENNSWIEREKLEEMGWAKMVQRLDQQEALRAGLASRPLTTKFVEKQLGDMGLEAEFATHSRIRGLSGGQKVKVVIAGAMWNNPHILVMDEPTNYLDRDSLGALAGAIRKYGGGVVLISHNREFTEALCPERWVVENGELRREGEVAADEKIDASANEAPDEVMDSLGNVIKVKKEKKLSARDQKKLEKKKAQRRAAGLPSDSEED
;
A
#
# COMPACT_ATOMS: atom_id res chain seq x y z
N ASP A 1 -13.40 14.16 -31.54
CA ASP A 1 -13.86 14.57 -32.90
C ASP A 1 -15.29 15.06 -33.02
N ARG A 2 -16.22 14.66 -32.16
CA ARG A 2 -17.66 14.94 -32.34
C ARG A 2 -18.13 16.35 -31.95
N VAL A 3 -17.27 17.18 -31.36
CA VAL A 3 -17.68 18.46 -30.74
C VAL A 3 -16.76 19.61 -31.15
N VAL A 4 -15.45 19.43 -30.99
CA VAL A 4 -14.47 20.50 -31.17
C VAL A 4 -14.25 20.86 -32.65
N THR A 5 -14.24 22.17 -32.94
CA THR A 5 -13.96 22.72 -34.29
C THR A 5 -12.56 23.30 -34.42
N HIS A 6 -11.90 23.57 -33.29
CA HIS A 6 -10.55 24.08 -33.16
C HIS A 6 -9.86 23.41 -31.98
N ILE A 7 -8.55 23.20 -32.09
CA ILE A 7 -7.69 22.67 -31.03
C ILE A 7 -6.72 23.78 -30.61
N ILE A 8 -6.74 24.14 -29.33
CA ILE A 8 -5.70 24.98 -28.72
C ILE A 8 -4.69 24.02 -28.09
N HIS A 9 -3.51 23.92 -28.67
CA HIS A 9 -2.47 23.00 -28.24
C HIS A 9 -1.33 23.75 -27.55
N TYR A 10 -0.84 23.20 -26.45
CA TYR A 10 0.33 23.69 -25.73
C TYR A 10 1.59 23.12 -26.37
N GLU A 11 2.40 23.97 -26.98
CA GLU A 11 3.64 23.61 -27.66
C GLU A 11 4.81 23.56 -26.66
N GLU A 12 5.85 22.78 -26.96
CA GLU A 12 7.06 22.64 -26.13
C GLU A 12 7.76 23.98 -25.81
N ASN A 13 7.61 24.96 -26.69
CA ASN A 13 8.11 26.32 -26.48
C ASN A 13 7.24 27.17 -25.52
N ARG A 14 6.37 26.53 -24.73
CA ARG A 14 5.46 27.14 -23.74
C ARG A 14 4.46 28.12 -24.36
N LYS A 15 4.12 27.95 -25.64
CA LYS A 15 3.13 28.77 -26.36
C LYS A 15 1.86 27.98 -26.63
N LEU A 16 0.73 28.68 -26.58
CA LEU A 16 -0.54 28.17 -27.05
C LEU A 16 -0.68 28.44 -28.54
N LYS A 17 -0.95 27.40 -29.33
CA LYS A 17 -1.17 27.51 -30.77
C LYS A 17 -2.54 26.96 -31.14
N ASN A 18 -3.25 27.72 -31.98
CA ASN A 18 -4.58 27.36 -32.44
C ASN A 18 -4.48 26.60 -33.78
N TYR A 19 -5.12 25.44 -33.82
CA TYR A 19 -5.22 24.59 -34.98
C TYR A 19 -6.70 24.43 -35.37
N LYS A 20 -7.06 24.91 -36.56
CA LYS A 20 -8.42 24.74 -37.10
C LYS A 20 -8.66 23.28 -37.52
N GLY A 21 -9.77 22.70 -37.06
CA GLY A 21 -10.16 21.32 -37.31
C GLY A 21 -10.46 20.55 -36.02
N ASN A 22 -10.96 19.32 -36.18
CA ASN A 22 -11.16 18.40 -35.07
C ASN A 22 -9.82 17.74 -34.64
N LEU A 23 -9.86 16.87 -33.62
CA LEU A 23 -8.68 16.21 -33.08
C LEU A 23 -7.98 15.34 -34.13
N SER A 24 -8.74 14.61 -34.95
CA SER A 24 -8.18 13.79 -36.03
C SER A 24 -7.41 14.62 -37.05
N ALA A 25 -7.95 15.78 -37.45
CA ALA A 25 -7.29 16.69 -38.39
C ALA A 25 -6.02 17.32 -37.76
N PHE A 26 -6.06 17.59 -36.46
CA PHE A 26 -4.91 18.08 -35.71
C PHE A 26 -3.78 17.03 -35.63
N VAL A 27 -4.09 15.79 -35.27
CA VAL A 27 -3.10 14.70 -35.16
C VAL A 27 -2.40 14.39 -36.48
N LYS A 28 -3.10 14.55 -37.62
CA LYS A 28 -2.46 14.46 -38.95
C LYS A 28 -1.40 15.54 -39.20
N ARG A 29 -1.58 16.74 -38.62
CA ARG A 29 -0.65 17.87 -38.76
C ARG A 29 0.47 17.84 -37.72
N VAL A 30 0.19 17.29 -36.54
CA VAL A 30 1.14 17.17 -35.42
C VAL A 30 1.25 15.70 -35.04
N PRO A 31 2.15 14.92 -35.68
CA PRO A 31 2.21 13.48 -35.47
C PRO A 31 2.52 13.04 -34.04
N ARG A 32 3.23 13.86 -33.25
CA ARG A 32 3.46 13.59 -31.81
C ARG A 32 2.18 13.61 -30.97
N ALA A 33 1.11 14.23 -31.48
CA ALA A 33 -0.20 14.25 -30.84
C ALA A 33 -0.97 12.93 -31.03
N LYS A 34 -0.39 11.91 -31.67
CA LYS A 34 -0.97 10.57 -31.78
C LYS A 34 -1.23 9.92 -30.42
N THR A 35 -0.46 10.29 -29.40
CA THR A 35 -0.65 9.88 -27.99
C THR A 35 -2.04 10.28 -27.43
N TYR A 36 -2.77 11.20 -28.07
CA TYR A 36 -4.17 11.46 -27.68
C TYR A 36 -5.12 10.31 -28.02
N TYR A 37 -4.77 9.47 -28.99
CA TYR A 37 -5.54 8.27 -29.39
C TYR A 37 -4.95 6.97 -28.83
N GLU A 38 -3.65 6.93 -28.55
CA GLU A 38 -2.96 5.72 -28.09
C GLU A 38 -2.54 5.85 -26.62
N LEU A 39 -2.73 4.79 -25.83
CA LEU A 39 -2.21 4.71 -24.46
C LEU A 39 -0.70 4.40 -24.49
N SER A 40 0.10 5.38 -24.89
CA SER A 40 1.56 5.30 -25.02
C SER A 40 2.30 6.11 -23.95
N ASP A 41 3.46 5.65 -23.51
CA ASP A 41 4.36 6.32 -22.55
C ASP A 41 5.51 7.11 -23.22
N GLU A 42 5.37 7.46 -24.51
CA GLU A 42 6.44 8.11 -25.29
C GLU A 42 6.82 9.51 -24.78
N ASN A 43 5.84 10.32 -24.38
CA ASN A 43 6.07 11.71 -23.95
C ASN A 43 6.40 11.81 -22.45
N ILE A 44 5.78 10.95 -21.64
CA ILE A 44 5.89 10.94 -20.18
C ILE A 44 5.84 9.48 -19.75
N SER A 45 6.75 9.07 -18.86
CA SER A 45 6.76 7.73 -18.27
C SER A 45 6.64 7.82 -16.76
N PHE A 46 5.81 6.97 -16.16
CA PHE A 46 5.77 6.78 -14.71
C PHE A 46 6.51 5.49 -14.32
N THR A 47 7.19 5.52 -13.18
CA THR A 47 7.90 4.37 -12.63
C THR A 47 7.41 4.08 -11.22
N PHE A 48 6.66 3.00 -11.05
CA PHE A 48 6.18 2.60 -9.73
C PHE A 48 7.27 1.86 -8.94
N PRO A 49 7.39 2.11 -7.62
CA PRO A 49 8.29 1.35 -6.78
C PRO A 49 7.85 -0.11 -6.67
N GLU A 50 8.82 -1.03 -6.67
CA GLU A 50 8.54 -2.44 -6.49
C GLU A 50 8.05 -2.74 -5.05
N PRO A 51 7.03 -3.59 -4.89
CA PRO A 51 6.58 -4.02 -3.58
C PRO A 51 7.66 -4.82 -2.84
N GLY A 52 7.66 -4.72 -1.51
CA GLY A 52 8.51 -5.55 -0.67
C GLY A 52 8.12 -7.04 -0.74
N LEU A 53 9.04 -7.90 -0.31
CA LEU A 53 8.74 -9.34 -0.22
C LEU A 53 7.77 -9.63 0.92
N LEU A 54 6.79 -10.49 0.66
CA LEU A 54 5.84 -10.98 1.65
C LEU A 54 6.24 -12.39 2.11
N ASP A 55 6.27 -12.58 3.42
CA ASP A 55 6.63 -13.85 4.02
C ASP A 55 5.62 -14.96 3.66
N GLY A 56 6.10 -16.16 3.33
CA GLY A 56 5.24 -17.26 2.92
C GLY A 56 4.53 -17.07 1.56
N ILE A 57 4.78 -15.96 0.85
CA ILE A 57 4.33 -15.72 -0.52
C ILE A 57 5.53 -15.93 -1.46
N LYS A 58 5.54 -17.06 -2.16
CA LYS A 58 6.62 -17.42 -3.11
C LYS A 58 6.22 -17.20 -4.58
N SER A 59 4.95 -16.87 -4.81
CA SER A 59 4.35 -16.77 -6.13
C SER A 59 3.42 -15.57 -6.17
N LYS A 60 3.44 -14.81 -7.26
CA LYS A 60 2.67 -13.58 -7.42
C LYS A 60 1.16 -13.84 -7.50
N GLY A 61 0.73 -15.03 -7.94
CA GLY A 61 -0.67 -15.42 -8.02
C GLY A 61 -1.29 -15.85 -6.69
N LYS A 62 -0.49 -16.04 -5.63
CA LYS A 62 -1.03 -16.39 -4.31
C LYS A 62 -1.78 -15.19 -3.72
N ALA A 63 -3.05 -15.42 -3.36
CA ALA A 63 -3.88 -14.38 -2.76
C ALA A 63 -3.27 -13.88 -1.43
N ILE A 64 -3.16 -12.55 -1.32
CA ILE A 64 -2.65 -11.84 -0.15
C ILE A 64 -3.75 -11.10 0.62
N ILE A 65 -4.94 -11.00 0.02
CA ILE A 65 -6.17 -10.56 0.64
C ILE A 65 -7.33 -11.43 0.13
N LYS A 66 -8.23 -11.81 1.03
CA LYS A 66 -9.42 -12.61 0.74
C LYS A 66 -10.60 -12.06 1.55
N MET A 67 -11.75 -11.93 0.90
CA MET A 67 -13.03 -11.65 1.51
C MET A 67 -13.91 -12.87 1.27
N ASP A 68 -14.48 -13.45 2.33
CA ASP A 68 -15.43 -14.56 2.25
C ASP A 68 -16.80 -14.10 2.75
N ARG A 69 -17.78 -14.11 1.84
CA ARG A 69 -19.20 -13.84 2.11
C ARG A 69 -19.45 -12.58 2.93
N CYS A 70 -18.75 -11.49 2.58
CA CYS A 70 -18.86 -10.22 3.30
C CYS A 70 -20.15 -9.47 2.97
N THR A 71 -20.91 -9.11 4.00
CA THR A 71 -22.10 -8.25 3.91
C THR A 71 -21.85 -6.98 4.72
N TYR A 72 -22.28 -5.83 4.20
CA TYR A 72 -22.14 -4.56 4.93
C TYR A 72 -23.38 -3.68 4.81
N THR A 73 -23.79 -3.18 5.97
CA THR A 73 -24.90 -2.26 6.16
C THR A 73 -24.41 -1.01 6.86
N TYR A 74 -24.61 0.17 6.25
CA TYR A 74 -24.30 1.42 6.92
C TYR A 74 -25.20 1.62 8.16
N PRO A 75 -24.69 2.20 9.25
CA PRO A 75 -25.49 2.54 10.42
C PRO A 75 -26.72 3.37 10.05
N GLY A 76 -27.89 3.02 10.58
CA GLY A 76 -29.15 3.70 10.29
C GLY A 76 -29.84 3.30 8.99
N ARG A 77 -29.35 2.28 8.26
CA ARG A 77 -30.08 1.65 7.14
C ARG A 77 -30.61 0.27 7.52
N ASP A 78 -31.81 -0.03 7.05
CA ASP A 78 -32.43 -1.35 7.23
C ASP A 78 -31.95 -2.38 6.21
N LYS A 79 -31.42 -1.93 5.07
CA LYS A 79 -31.00 -2.79 3.96
C LYS A 79 -29.48 -2.75 3.79
N PRO A 80 -28.82 -3.92 3.63
CA PRO A 80 -27.41 -3.96 3.30
C PRO A 80 -27.13 -3.23 2.00
N THR A 81 -26.04 -2.46 1.99
CA THR A 81 -25.54 -1.80 0.78
C THR A 81 -24.90 -2.80 -0.16
N VAL A 82 -24.20 -3.79 0.40
CA VAL A 82 -23.61 -4.90 -0.35
C VAL A 82 -23.77 -6.22 0.42
N ARG A 83 -23.89 -7.33 -0.29
CA ARG A 83 -24.25 -8.64 0.27
C ARG A 83 -23.39 -9.74 -0.31
N ASN A 84 -23.00 -10.70 0.54
CA ASN A 84 -22.36 -11.95 0.14
C ASN A 84 -21.13 -11.77 -0.79
N ILE A 85 -20.33 -10.74 -0.53
CA ILE A 85 -19.19 -10.38 -1.38
C ILE A 85 -18.03 -11.33 -1.11
N THR A 86 -17.64 -12.08 -2.13
CA THR A 86 -16.49 -12.99 -2.10
C THR A 86 -15.49 -12.61 -3.18
N LEU A 87 -14.28 -12.22 -2.76
CA LEU A 87 -13.23 -11.79 -3.68
C LEU A 87 -11.84 -12.03 -3.09
N GLN A 88 -10.83 -12.08 -3.95
CA GLN A 88 -9.44 -12.20 -3.54
C GLN A 88 -8.54 -11.40 -4.48
N ALA A 89 -7.41 -10.94 -3.97
CA ALA A 89 -6.38 -10.31 -4.79
C ALA A 89 -4.98 -10.81 -4.40
N SER A 90 -4.10 -10.82 -5.39
CA SER A 90 -2.71 -11.26 -5.34
C SER A 90 -1.79 -10.14 -5.85
N LEU A 91 -0.48 -10.38 -5.90
CA LEU A 91 0.47 -9.42 -6.49
C LEU A 91 0.35 -9.37 -8.03
N SER A 92 -0.15 -10.43 -8.67
CA SER A 92 -0.42 -10.43 -10.11
C SER A 92 -1.79 -9.84 -10.48
N SER A 93 -2.64 -9.54 -9.50
CA SER A 93 -4.00 -9.06 -9.77
C SER A 93 -3.99 -7.77 -10.59
N ARG A 94 -4.83 -7.74 -11.63
CA ARG A 94 -5.13 -6.59 -12.47
C ARG A 94 -6.63 -6.58 -12.69
N VAL A 95 -7.32 -5.88 -11.80
CA VAL A 95 -8.77 -5.96 -11.65
C VAL A 95 -9.41 -4.63 -12.00
N ALA A 96 -10.44 -4.65 -12.83
CA ALA A 96 -11.31 -3.49 -13.04
C ALA A 96 -12.65 -3.68 -12.29
N VAL A 97 -13.00 -2.73 -11.44
CA VAL A 97 -14.29 -2.67 -10.74
C VAL A 97 -15.24 -1.81 -11.55
N VAL A 98 -16.28 -2.43 -12.09
CA VAL A 98 -17.25 -1.80 -12.97
C VAL A 98 -18.67 -1.99 -12.44
N GLY A 99 -19.56 -1.04 -12.74
CA GLY A 99 -20.94 -1.06 -12.27
C GLY A 99 -21.56 0.33 -12.25
N PRO A 100 -22.89 0.44 -12.15
CA PRO A 100 -23.57 1.73 -12.10
C PRO A 100 -23.22 2.52 -10.83
N ASN A 101 -23.45 3.84 -10.88
CA ASN A 101 -23.27 4.69 -9.71
C ASN A 101 -24.24 4.28 -8.60
N GLY A 102 -23.74 4.22 -7.37
CA GLY A 102 -24.55 3.77 -6.21
C GLY A 102 -24.69 2.25 -6.07
N ALA A 103 -24.07 1.44 -6.94
CA ALA A 103 -24.14 -0.04 -6.84
C ALA A 103 -23.40 -0.63 -5.62
N GLY A 104 -22.58 0.16 -4.91
CA GLY A 104 -21.79 -0.29 -3.76
C GLY A 104 -20.30 -0.47 -4.02
N LYS A 105 -19.77 -0.08 -5.20
CA LYS A 105 -18.34 -0.18 -5.58
C LYS A 105 -17.40 0.37 -4.50
N SER A 106 -17.59 1.63 -4.11
CA SER A 106 -16.76 2.28 -3.09
C SER A 106 -16.91 1.60 -1.72
N THR A 107 -18.08 1.06 -1.38
CA THR A 107 -18.29 0.31 -0.13
C THR A 107 -17.51 -1.00 -0.10
N ILE A 108 -17.48 -1.75 -1.21
CA ILE A 108 -16.65 -2.95 -1.35
C ILE A 108 -15.18 -2.59 -1.19
N ILE A 109 -14.75 -1.51 -1.82
CA ILE A 109 -13.36 -1.07 -1.80
C ILE A 109 -12.94 -0.58 -0.40
N LYS A 110 -13.82 0.12 0.32
CA LYS A 110 -13.59 0.48 1.72
C LYS A 110 -13.41 -0.75 2.61
N MET A 111 -14.22 -1.79 2.42
CA MET A 111 -14.03 -3.07 3.12
C MET A 111 -12.72 -3.76 2.71
N PHE A 112 -12.39 -3.72 1.43
CA PHE A 112 -11.16 -4.30 0.88
C PHE A 112 -9.89 -3.59 1.40
N CYS A 113 -9.91 -2.27 1.52
CA CYS A 113 -8.82 -1.46 2.08
C CYS A 113 -8.80 -1.50 3.62
N GLY A 114 -9.93 -1.82 4.26
CA GLY A 114 -10.05 -1.99 5.72
C GLY A 114 -10.51 -0.75 6.44
N GLU A 115 -11.11 0.16 5.69
CA GLU A 115 -11.77 1.34 6.23
C GLU A 115 -13.09 0.96 6.90
N THR A 116 -13.71 -0.15 6.50
CA THR A 116 -14.92 -0.64 7.16
C THR A 116 -14.81 -2.13 7.42
N LYS A 117 -15.20 -2.54 8.63
CA LYS A 117 -15.39 -3.96 8.94
C LYS A 117 -16.73 -4.40 8.35
N PRO A 118 -16.81 -5.57 7.70
CA PRO A 118 -18.10 -6.10 7.27
C PRO A 118 -18.97 -6.40 8.49
N THR A 119 -20.29 -6.30 8.32
CA THR A 119 -21.27 -6.68 9.34
C THR A 119 -21.34 -8.20 9.49
N GLU A 120 -21.18 -8.92 8.38
CA GLU A 120 -21.13 -10.39 8.34
C GLU A 120 -20.01 -10.85 7.39
N GLY A 121 -19.48 -12.06 7.59
CA GLY A 121 -18.40 -12.62 6.78
C GLY A 121 -17.01 -12.29 7.31
N THR A 122 -15.97 -12.69 6.56
CA THR A 122 -14.57 -12.57 7.03
C THR A 122 -13.67 -11.90 6.00
N VAL A 123 -12.78 -11.03 6.47
CA VAL A 123 -11.72 -10.42 5.66
C VAL A 123 -10.38 -10.89 6.19
N TRP A 124 -9.69 -11.71 5.41
CA TRP A 124 -8.33 -12.16 5.70
C TRP A 124 -7.33 -11.31 4.91
N ARG A 125 -6.24 -10.93 5.57
CA ARG A 125 -5.13 -10.16 4.98
C ARG A 125 -3.80 -10.71 5.44
N HIS A 126 -2.84 -10.66 4.54
CA HIS A 126 -1.46 -10.91 4.91
C HIS A 126 -0.95 -9.77 5.81
N GLN A 127 -0.28 -10.12 6.93
CA GLN A 127 0.06 -9.18 8.00
C GLN A 127 0.99 -8.05 7.55
N ASN A 128 1.88 -8.34 6.59
CA ASN A 128 2.84 -7.35 6.07
C ASN A 128 2.37 -6.70 4.76
N MET A 129 1.15 -6.98 4.30
CA MET A 129 0.64 -6.34 3.10
C MET A 129 0.40 -4.86 3.35
N ARG A 130 0.61 -4.06 2.32
CA ARG A 130 0.40 -2.62 2.31
C ARG A 130 -0.52 -2.31 1.15
N VAL A 131 -1.56 -1.54 1.41
CA VAL A 131 -2.53 -1.12 0.39
C VAL A 131 -2.42 0.39 0.26
N ALA A 132 -2.19 0.87 -0.96
CA ALA A 132 -2.29 2.27 -1.30
C ALA A 132 -3.66 2.52 -1.91
N TYR A 133 -4.42 3.46 -1.36
CA TYR A 133 -5.71 3.84 -1.87
C TYR A 133 -5.66 5.30 -2.35
N VAL A 134 -5.88 5.48 -3.65
CA VAL A 134 -6.03 6.79 -4.29
C VAL A 134 -7.51 7.01 -4.51
N ALA A 135 -8.13 7.72 -3.57
CA ALA A 135 -9.56 8.04 -3.63
C ALA A 135 -9.87 9.09 -4.70
N GLN A 136 -11.11 9.10 -5.19
CA GLN A 136 -11.59 10.11 -6.13
C GLN A 136 -11.48 11.54 -5.57
N HIS A 137 -11.63 11.70 -4.25
CA HIS A 137 -11.49 12.97 -3.53
C HIS A 137 -10.12 13.17 -2.89
N ALA A 138 -9.07 12.50 -3.38
CA ALA A 138 -7.72 12.64 -2.81
C ALA A 138 -7.20 14.10 -2.81
N PHE A 139 -7.75 14.97 -3.66
CA PHE A 139 -7.46 16.40 -3.61
C PHE A 139 -7.87 17.06 -2.31
N HIS A 140 -8.89 16.58 -1.61
CA HIS A 140 -9.36 17.22 -0.38
C HIS A 140 -8.27 17.24 0.70
N HIS A 141 -7.47 16.17 0.81
CA HIS A 141 -6.32 16.18 1.71
C HIS A 141 -5.26 17.16 1.20
N LEU A 142 -4.93 17.11 -0.09
CA LEU A 142 -3.95 17.99 -0.70
C LEU A 142 -4.33 19.49 -0.62
N GLU A 143 -5.63 19.80 -0.62
CA GLU A 143 -6.19 21.15 -0.47
C GLU A 143 -5.97 21.75 0.92
N ASN A 144 -5.73 20.92 1.95
CA ASN A 144 -5.32 21.40 3.26
C ASN A 144 -3.83 21.77 3.32
N HIS A 145 -3.07 21.47 2.26
CA HIS A 145 -1.62 21.66 2.17
C HIS A 145 -1.20 22.57 1.01
N LEU A 146 -2.10 23.42 0.51
CA LEU A 146 -1.83 24.28 -0.67
C LEU A 146 -0.61 25.20 -0.49
N ASP A 147 -0.27 25.57 0.74
CA ASP A 147 0.86 26.45 1.06
C ASP A 147 2.20 25.73 1.17
N GLN A 148 2.20 24.40 1.20
CA GLN A 148 3.40 23.56 1.19
C GLN A 148 3.84 23.26 -0.25
N THR A 149 5.10 22.90 -0.42
CA THR A 149 5.59 22.26 -1.64
C THR A 149 5.17 20.77 -1.66
N PRO A 150 5.08 20.13 -2.84
CA PRO A 150 4.84 18.69 -2.93
C PRO A 150 5.82 17.85 -2.09
N ASN A 151 7.08 18.30 -2.05
CA ASN A 151 8.12 17.66 -1.26
C ASN A 151 7.81 17.72 0.24
N GLU A 152 7.53 18.92 0.76
CA GLU A 152 7.14 19.13 2.16
C GLU A 152 5.88 18.35 2.53
N TYR A 153 4.91 18.27 1.64
CA TYR A 153 3.67 17.51 1.87
C TYR A 153 3.94 16.01 2.06
N ILE A 154 4.77 15.38 1.21
CA ILE A 154 5.14 13.97 1.38
C ILE A 154 5.94 13.77 2.67
N GLN A 155 6.86 14.68 2.98
CA GLN A 155 7.59 14.64 4.26
C GLN A 155 6.65 14.77 5.46
N TRP A 156 5.67 15.68 5.41
CA TRP A 156 4.66 15.83 6.44
C TRP A 156 3.83 14.55 6.60
N ARG A 157 3.34 13.99 5.48
CA ARG A 157 2.48 12.80 5.43
C ARG A 157 3.14 11.58 6.09
N TYR A 158 4.46 11.44 5.97
CA TYR A 158 5.25 10.31 6.47
C TYR A 158 6.16 10.63 7.66
N SER A 159 6.09 11.84 8.21
CA SER A 159 6.96 12.30 9.31
C SER A 159 6.93 11.41 10.56
N SER A 160 5.81 10.74 10.84
CA SER A 160 5.65 9.82 11.96
C SER A 160 6.10 8.38 11.65
N GLY A 161 6.65 8.11 10.47
CA GLY A 161 6.95 6.76 9.98
C GLY A 161 5.69 5.95 9.58
N GLU A 162 4.52 6.57 9.68
CA GLU A 162 3.21 6.04 9.28
C GLU A 162 2.57 7.00 8.27
N ASP A 163 1.66 6.48 7.44
CA ASP A 163 0.83 7.30 6.55
C ASP A 163 -0.24 8.04 7.36
N ARG A 164 -0.04 9.34 7.58
CA ARG A 164 -1.00 10.17 8.33
C ARG A 164 -2.38 10.21 7.70
N GLU A 165 -2.46 10.31 6.39
CA GLU A 165 -3.75 10.37 5.69
C GLU A 165 -4.54 9.07 5.87
N ALA A 166 -3.85 7.93 5.82
CA ALA A 166 -4.50 6.65 6.06
C ALA A 166 -5.00 6.53 7.51
N ASN A 167 -4.30 7.14 8.48
CA ASN A 167 -4.67 7.17 9.90
C ASN A 167 -5.82 8.12 10.24
N GLU A 168 -5.97 9.21 9.49
CA GLU A 168 -7.07 10.17 9.69
C GLU A 168 -8.45 9.59 9.33
N GLN A 169 -8.48 8.49 8.57
CA GLN A 169 -9.71 7.78 8.23
C GLN A 169 -10.44 7.31 9.50
N GLU A 170 -11.74 7.62 9.61
CA GLU A 170 -12.56 7.33 10.80
C GLU A 170 -12.53 5.86 11.23
N ALA A 171 -12.36 4.96 10.27
CA ALA A 171 -12.11 3.54 10.44
C ALA A 171 -11.03 3.20 11.48
N ARG A 172 -9.96 3.98 11.46
CA ARG A 172 -8.74 3.76 12.25
C ARG A 172 -8.74 4.52 13.56
N LYS A 173 -9.63 5.50 13.72
CA LYS A 173 -9.89 6.12 15.02
C LYS A 173 -10.48 5.07 15.96
N MET A 174 -10.06 5.09 17.21
CA MET A 174 -10.60 4.18 18.22
C MET A 174 -12.06 4.56 18.49
N THR A 175 -12.94 3.57 18.56
CA THR A 175 -14.30 3.80 19.08
C THR A 175 -14.25 3.82 20.60
N LYS A 176 -15.24 4.46 21.23
CA LYS A 176 -15.32 4.50 22.69
C LYS A 176 -15.32 3.11 23.34
N GLU A 177 -16.00 2.14 22.71
CA GLU A 177 -16.00 0.75 23.15
C GLU A 177 -14.60 0.10 23.05
N GLU A 178 -13.82 0.44 22.02
CA GLU A 178 -12.46 -0.06 21.88
C GLU A 178 -11.50 0.63 22.86
N GLU A 179 -11.70 1.91 23.19
CA GLU A 179 -10.97 2.60 24.26
C GLU A 179 -11.25 1.95 25.63
N ASP A 180 -12.52 1.67 25.94
CA ASP A 180 -12.92 0.97 27.16
C ASP A 180 -12.31 -0.45 27.23
N ASN A 181 -12.09 -1.11 26.08
CA ASN A 181 -11.43 -2.41 26.02
C ASN A 181 -9.92 -2.33 26.35
N LEU A 182 -9.25 -1.19 26.12
CA LEU A 182 -7.84 -1.03 26.46
C LEU A 182 -7.62 -0.96 27.98
N GLU A 183 -8.62 -0.49 28.73
CA GLU A 183 -8.56 -0.38 30.18
C GLU A 183 -8.96 -1.67 30.91
N LYS A 184 -9.35 -2.71 30.15
CA LYS A 184 -9.78 -3.98 30.75
C LYS A 184 -8.63 -4.68 31.45
N VAL A 185 -8.95 -5.16 32.66
CA VAL A 185 -8.06 -5.98 33.46
C VAL A 185 -8.10 -7.40 32.93
N HIS A 186 -6.96 -7.88 32.45
CA HIS A 186 -6.79 -9.25 31.99
C HIS A 186 -6.19 -10.12 33.09
N VAL A 187 -6.72 -11.33 33.21
CA VAL A 187 -6.24 -12.33 34.17
C VAL A 187 -5.18 -13.19 33.46
N ILE A 188 -3.95 -13.14 33.96
CA ILE A 188 -2.83 -13.89 33.42
C ILE A 188 -2.39 -14.91 34.44
N ARG A 189 -2.16 -16.13 33.95
CA ARG A 189 -1.55 -17.20 34.72
C ARG A 189 -0.06 -17.21 34.41
N ASN A 190 0.76 -16.96 35.42
CA ASN A 190 2.21 -17.05 35.31
C ASN A 190 2.65 -18.53 35.30
N ASP A 191 3.87 -18.79 34.84
CA ASP A 191 4.46 -20.13 34.79
C ASP A 191 4.55 -20.78 36.18
N ASP A 192 4.64 -19.97 37.23
CA ASP A 192 4.64 -20.39 38.64
C ASP A 192 3.24 -20.79 39.16
N GLY A 193 2.22 -20.78 38.29
CA GLY A 193 0.83 -21.11 38.63
C GLY A 193 0.06 -19.98 39.33
N THR A 194 0.71 -18.86 39.65
CA THR A 194 0.08 -17.66 40.22
C THR A 194 -0.79 -16.94 39.19
N VAL A 195 -1.92 -16.40 39.64
CA VAL A 195 -2.88 -15.70 38.80
C VAL A 195 -2.84 -14.21 39.16
N GLU A 196 -2.40 -13.38 38.22
CA GLU A 196 -2.34 -11.93 38.39
C GLU A 196 -3.31 -11.21 37.46
N LYS A 197 -3.87 -10.12 37.98
CA LYS A 197 -4.66 -9.17 37.22
C LYS A 197 -3.73 -8.09 36.67
N ARG A 198 -3.63 -7.98 35.34
CA ARG A 198 -2.77 -6.99 34.67
C ARG A 198 -3.55 -6.24 33.60
N ILE A 199 -3.15 -5.00 33.35
CA ILE A 199 -3.68 -4.15 32.28
C ILE A 199 -2.58 -3.97 31.25
N ILE A 200 -2.93 -4.11 29.97
CA ILE A 200 -2.00 -3.90 28.86
C ILE A 200 -1.78 -2.39 28.72
N GLU A 201 -0.54 -1.95 28.77
CA GLU A 201 -0.16 -0.54 28.54
C GLU A 201 0.09 -0.28 27.05
N ALA A 202 0.89 -1.13 26.41
CA ALA A 202 1.26 -1.00 25.01
C ALA A 202 1.75 -2.31 24.40
N LEU A 203 1.65 -2.43 23.07
CA LEU A 203 2.38 -3.44 22.30
C LEU A 203 3.72 -2.85 21.85
N ARG A 204 4.82 -3.54 22.11
CA ARG A 204 6.19 -3.02 21.85
C ARG A 204 6.79 -3.54 20.56
N SER A 205 6.80 -4.85 20.41
CA SER A 205 7.42 -5.53 19.28
C SER A 205 6.61 -6.76 18.89
N ARG A 206 6.96 -7.37 17.75
CA ARG A 206 6.40 -8.65 17.33
C ARG A 206 7.51 -9.60 16.95
N ARG A 207 7.29 -10.90 17.14
CA ARG A 207 8.16 -11.97 16.66
C ARG A 207 7.38 -13.00 15.88
N LYS A 208 8.04 -13.60 14.90
CA LYS A 208 7.44 -14.63 14.06
C LYS A 208 7.46 -15.99 14.77
N THR A 209 6.32 -16.67 14.79
CA THR A 209 6.22 -18.08 15.20
C THR A 209 6.03 -18.98 13.97
N LYS A 210 5.92 -20.30 14.16
CA LYS A 210 5.80 -21.25 13.03
C LYS A 210 4.59 -21.01 12.13
N ARG A 211 3.48 -20.47 12.67
CA ARG A 211 2.20 -20.29 11.96
C ARG A 211 1.60 -18.88 12.09
N SER A 212 2.11 -18.04 12.99
CA SER A 212 1.52 -16.72 13.28
C SER A 212 2.59 -15.75 13.82
N TYR A 213 2.15 -14.72 14.53
CA TYR A 213 2.98 -13.77 15.26
C TYR A 213 2.59 -13.74 16.73
N GLU A 214 3.59 -13.53 17.57
CA GLU A 214 3.42 -13.15 18.96
C GLU A 214 3.85 -11.70 19.14
N TYR A 215 3.18 -11.01 20.04
CA TYR A 215 3.37 -9.60 20.32
C TYR A 215 3.86 -9.43 21.74
N GLU A 216 4.89 -8.60 21.89
CA GLU A 216 5.43 -8.23 23.19
C GLU A 216 4.51 -7.22 23.85
N VAL A 217 3.97 -7.62 24.99
CA VAL A 217 3.02 -6.84 25.77
C VAL A 217 3.73 -6.17 26.93
N LYS A 218 3.70 -4.83 26.94
CA LYS A 218 4.09 -4.02 28.09
C LYS A 218 2.90 -3.91 29.05
N TRP A 219 3.11 -4.36 30.28
CA TRP A 219 2.10 -4.28 31.34
C TRP A 219 2.19 -2.95 32.08
N LEU A 220 1.02 -2.37 32.38
CA LEU A 220 0.91 -1.13 33.14
C LEU A 220 1.54 -1.29 34.54
N ASN A 221 2.32 -0.29 34.97
CA ASN A 221 3.00 -0.26 36.28
C ASN A 221 3.98 -1.42 36.55
N LYS A 222 4.45 -2.12 35.51
CA LYS A 222 5.51 -3.14 35.61
C LYS A 222 6.75 -2.70 34.82
N SER A 223 7.93 -3.19 35.21
CA SER A 223 9.17 -3.02 34.44
C SER A 223 9.10 -3.79 33.11
N GLU A 224 9.88 -3.37 32.10
CA GLU A 224 9.99 -4.04 30.80
C GLU A 224 10.46 -5.50 30.91
N GLU A 225 11.18 -5.84 31.98
CA GLU A 225 11.57 -7.23 32.28
C GLU A 225 10.38 -8.18 32.48
N ASN A 226 9.21 -7.64 32.82
CA ASN A 226 7.98 -8.41 33.03
C ASN A 226 7.11 -8.48 31.78
N ASN A 227 7.59 -7.98 30.63
CA ASN A 227 6.87 -8.10 29.37
C ASN A 227 6.62 -9.57 29.05
N SER A 228 5.45 -9.86 28.50
CA SER A 228 5.11 -11.20 28.07
C SER A 228 4.71 -11.23 26.61
N TRP A 229 4.92 -12.39 25.99
CA TRP A 229 4.57 -12.62 24.59
C TRP A 229 3.18 -13.21 24.53
N ILE A 230 2.27 -12.55 23.81
CA ILE A 230 0.90 -13.03 23.60
C ILE A 230 0.66 -13.27 22.11
N GLU A 231 -0.01 -14.38 21.80
CA GLU A 231 -0.43 -14.70 20.43
C GLU A 231 -1.47 -13.71 19.90
N ARG A 232 -1.42 -13.50 18.57
CA ARG A 232 -2.34 -12.63 17.83
C ARG A 232 -3.82 -12.85 18.19
N GLU A 233 -4.29 -14.10 18.09
CA GLU A 233 -5.71 -14.45 18.24
C GLU A 233 -6.23 -14.05 19.63
N LYS A 234 -5.42 -14.32 20.66
CA LYS A 234 -5.72 -13.95 22.04
C LYS A 234 -5.78 -12.43 22.23
N LEU A 235 -4.91 -11.65 21.59
CA LEU A 235 -4.98 -10.19 21.63
C LEU A 235 -6.21 -9.64 20.88
N GLU A 236 -6.59 -10.26 19.76
CA GLU A 236 -7.80 -9.90 19.03
C GLU A 236 -9.06 -10.16 19.88
N GLU A 237 -9.13 -11.30 20.59
CA GLU A 237 -10.19 -11.63 21.56
C GLU A 237 -10.24 -10.66 22.75
N MET A 238 -9.08 -10.16 23.18
CA MET A 238 -8.96 -9.14 24.24
C MET A 238 -9.38 -7.74 23.78
N GLY A 239 -9.75 -7.55 22.51
CA GLY A 239 -10.13 -6.25 21.96
C GLY A 239 -8.97 -5.41 21.43
N TRP A 240 -7.75 -5.95 21.41
CA TRP A 240 -6.53 -5.26 20.96
C TRP A 240 -6.28 -5.37 19.44
N ALA A 241 -7.27 -5.81 18.67
CA ALA A 241 -7.15 -6.04 17.23
C ALA A 241 -6.63 -4.82 16.45
N LYS A 242 -7.07 -3.61 16.78
CA LYS A 242 -6.58 -2.37 16.14
C LYS A 242 -5.12 -2.08 16.45
N MET A 243 -4.69 -2.30 17.69
CA MET A 243 -3.30 -2.09 18.12
C MET A 243 -2.36 -3.12 17.47
N VAL A 244 -2.80 -4.37 17.39
CA VAL A 244 -2.11 -5.44 16.64
C VAL A 244 -1.94 -5.05 15.17
N GLN A 245 -3.02 -4.61 14.52
CA GLN A 245 -2.98 -4.15 13.12
C GLN A 245 -2.04 -2.94 12.95
N ARG A 246 -2.03 -2.01 13.89
CA ARG A 246 -1.14 -0.85 13.87
C ARG A 246 0.32 -1.26 13.97
N LEU A 247 0.67 -2.15 14.91
CA LEU A 247 2.05 -2.63 15.04
C LEU A 247 2.49 -3.43 13.81
N ASP A 248 1.61 -4.26 13.24
CA ASP A 248 1.88 -4.97 12.00
C ASP A 248 2.19 -4.00 10.84
N GLN A 249 1.42 -2.92 10.73
CA GLN A 249 1.67 -1.87 9.74
C GLN A 249 3.00 -1.17 10.00
N GLN A 250 3.31 -0.79 11.24
CA GLN A 250 4.59 -0.16 11.58
C GLN A 250 5.78 -1.03 11.20
N GLU A 251 5.73 -2.33 11.50
CA GLU A 251 6.79 -3.27 11.17
C GLU A 251 6.89 -3.50 9.65
N ALA A 252 5.75 -3.60 8.96
CA ALA A 252 5.71 -3.68 7.50
C ALA A 252 6.25 -2.40 6.84
N LEU A 253 6.04 -1.23 7.46
CA LEU A 253 6.56 0.05 7.02
C LEU A 253 8.05 0.16 7.29
N ARG A 254 8.53 -0.21 8.49
CA ARG A 254 9.95 -0.23 8.84
C ARG A 254 10.75 -1.11 7.88
N ALA A 255 10.22 -2.29 7.52
CA ALA A 255 10.81 -3.16 6.52
C ALA A 255 10.87 -2.52 5.11
N GLY A 256 9.94 -1.63 4.76
CA GLY A 256 9.93 -0.89 3.50
C GLY A 256 10.80 0.37 3.50
N LEU A 257 10.72 1.16 4.58
CA LEU A 257 11.40 2.44 4.78
C LEU A 257 12.90 2.29 5.03
N ALA A 258 13.38 1.12 5.47
CA ALA A 258 14.81 0.81 5.52
C ALA A 258 15.51 1.00 4.15
N SER A 259 14.75 0.96 3.05
CA SER A 259 15.25 1.22 1.69
C SER A 259 15.10 2.69 1.23
N ARG A 260 14.30 3.52 1.91
CA ARG A 260 13.89 4.85 1.46
C ARG A 260 13.79 5.85 2.62
N PRO A 261 14.88 6.54 2.97
CA PRO A 261 14.84 7.56 4.00
C PRO A 261 14.00 8.76 3.54
N LEU A 262 13.28 9.38 4.48
CA LEU A 262 12.43 10.55 4.23
C LEU A 262 13.28 11.82 4.11
N THR A 263 14.01 11.94 3.00
CA THR A 263 14.83 13.13 2.69
C THR A 263 14.32 13.82 1.44
N THR A 264 14.61 15.12 1.33
CA THR A 264 14.22 15.95 0.17
C THR A 264 14.61 15.30 -1.16
N LYS A 265 15.80 14.69 -1.23
CA LYS A 265 16.32 14.05 -2.45
C LYS A 265 15.51 12.81 -2.86
N PHE A 266 15.14 11.95 -1.92
CA PHE A 266 14.35 10.76 -2.23
C PHE A 266 12.90 11.13 -2.57
N VAL A 267 12.33 12.12 -1.90
CA VAL A 267 10.99 12.64 -2.20
C VAL A 267 10.95 13.27 -3.59
N GLU A 268 11.95 14.08 -3.93
CA GLU A 268 12.08 14.66 -5.28
C GLU A 268 12.22 13.57 -6.34
N LYS A 269 13.04 12.54 -6.10
CA LYS A 269 13.15 11.39 -7.00
C LYS A 269 11.80 10.69 -7.20
N GLN A 270 11.05 10.43 -6.13
CA GLN A 270 9.74 9.79 -6.23
C GLN A 270 8.73 10.64 -7.03
N LEU A 271 8.75 11.97 -6.84
CA LEU A 271 7.92 12.90 -7.61
C LEU A 271 8.34 12.92 -9.09
N GLY A 272 9.64 12.89 -9.36
CA GLY A 272 10.22 12.74 -10.71
C GLY A 272 9.83 11.43 -11.38
N ASP A 273 9.85 10.32 -10.65
CA ASP A 273 9.40 9.00 -11.13
C ASP A 273 7.90 9.02 -11.49
N MET A 274 7.11 9.95 -10.96
CA MET A 274 5.69 10.21 -11.33
C MET A 274 5.55 11.34 -12.38
N GLY A 275 6.63 11.74 -13.03
CA GLY A 275 6.64 12.75 -14.09
C GLY A 275 6.34 14.16 -13.60
N LEU A 276 6.69 14.50 -12.35
CA LEU A 276 6.71 15.88 -11.84
C LEU A 276 8.15 16.40 -11.83
N GLU A 277 8.42 17.48 -12.56
CA GLU A 277 9.77 18.07 -12.62
C GLU A 277 10.24 18.58 -11.25
N ALA A 278 11.54 18.53 -11.00
CA ALA A 278 12.15 18.92 -9.72
C ALA A 278 11.79 20.35 -9.28
N GLU A 279 11.67 21.28 -10.24
CA GLU A 279 11.26 22.68 -9.98
C GLU A 279 9.85 22.75 -9.38
N PHE A 280 8.91 21.95 -9.90
CA PHE A 280 7.56 21.88 -9.36
C PHE A 280 7.47 21.05 -8.07
N ALA A 281 8.36 20.07 -7.90
CA ALA A 281 8.40 19.19 -6.73
C ALA A 281 8.87 19.92 -5.46
N THR A 282 9.94 20.72 -5.55
CA THR A 282 10.67 21.23 -4.38
C THR A 282 10.56 22.75 -4.20
N HIS A 283 10.28 23.51 -5.26
CA HIS A 283 10.27 24.98 -5.20
C HIS A 283 8.89 25.61 -5.42
N SER A 284 7.98 24.90 -6.08
CA SER A 284 6.62 25.39 -6.30
C SER A 284 5.67 24.94 -5.18
N ARG A 285 4.78 25.85 -4.75
CA ARG A 285 3.70 25.50 -3.83
C ARG A 285 2.61 24.71 -4.53
N ILE A 286 1.96 23.81 -3.81
CA ILE A 286 0.84 23.00 -4.29
C ILE A 286 -0.30 23.87 -4.86
N ARG A 287 -0.52 25.06 -4.30
CA ARG A 287 -1.50 26.04 -4.82
C ARG A 287 -1.31 26.35 -6.31
N GLY A 288 -0.06 26.42 -6.79
CA GLY A 288 0.28 26.77 -8.17
C GLY A 288 0.23 25.60 -9.14
N LEU A 289 0.02 24.37 -8.65
CA LEU A 289 0.00 23.18 -9.49
C LEU A 289 -1.33 23.02 -10.23
N SER A 290 -1.26 22.56 -11.47
CA SER A 290 -2.43 22.15 -12.25
C SER A 290 -3.10 20.91 -11.62
N GLY A 291 -4.36 20.65 -11.99
CA GLY A 291 -5.08 19.45 -11.52
C GLY A 291 -4.30 18.15 -11.80
N GLY A 292 -3.75 18.00 -13.02
CA GLY A 292 -2.94 16.83 -13.38
C GLY A 292 -1.63 16.72 -12.58
N GLN A 293 -0.95 17.85 -12.32
CA GLN A 293 0.23 17.86 -11.45
C GLN A 293 -0.13 17.46 -10.01
N LYS A 294 -1.27 17.92 -9.49
CA LYS A 294 -1.76 17.52 -8.16
C LYS A 294 -2.04 16.01 -8.09
N VAL A 295 -2.60 15.39 -9.14
CA VAL A 295 -2.77 13.93 -9.19
C VAL A 295 -1.43 13.21 -9.09
N LYS A 296 -0.41 13.68 -9.82
CA LYS A 296 0.94 13.10 -9.76
C LYS A 296 1.49 13.12 -8.33
N VAL A 297 1.27 14.22 -7.59
CA VAL A 297 1.66 14.33 -6.16
C VAL A 297 0.90 13.32 -5.29
N VAL A 298 -0.40 13.17 -5.49
CA VAL A 298 -1.22 12.19 -4.76
C VAL A 298 -0.76 10.76 -5.01
N ILE A 299 -0.52 10.39 -6.28
CA ILE A 299 -0.02 9.06 -6.65
C ILE A 299 1.38 8.85 -6.07
N ALA A 300 2.28 9.85 -6.17
CA ALA A 300 3.62 9.79 -5.59
C ALA A 300 3.57 9.53 -4.08
N GLY A 301 2.70 10.25 -3.37
CA GLY A 301 2.46 10.06 -1.94
C GLY A 301 1.97 8.66 -1.65
N ALA A 302 0.90 8.21 -2.31
CA ALA A 302 0.34 6.87 -2.11
C ALA A 302 1.34 5.73 -2.38
N MET A 303 2.24 5.92 -3.35
CA MET A 303 3.26 4.95 -3.71
C MET A 303 4.51 4.99 -2.82
N TRP A 304 4.68 6.01 -1.97
CA TRP A 304 5.86 6.19 -1.12
C TRP A 304 6.17 4.96 -0.25
N ASN A 305 5.12 4.32 0.27
CA ASN A 305 5.22 3.15 1.14
C ASN A 305 5.43 1.81 0.42
N ASN A 306 5.83 1.81 -0.86
CA ASN A 306 6.02 0.61 -1.68
C ASN A 306 4.85 -0.38 -1.50
N PRO A 307 3.61 0.04 -1.82
CA PRO A 307 2.42 -0.78 -1.59
C PRO A 307 2.50 -2.11 -2.33
N HIS A 308 1.78 -3.12 -1.84
CA HIS A 308 1.63 -4.42 -2.51
C HIS A 308 0.38 -4.46 -3.39
N ILE A 309 -0.66 -3.72 -2.98
CA ILE A 309 -1.87 -3.50 -3.76
C ILE A 309 -2.06 -1.99 -3.92
N LEU A 310 -2.24 -1.54 -5.16
CA LEU A 310 -2.64 -0.19 -5.51
C LEU A 310 -4.12 -0.19 -5.91
N VAL A 311 -4.93 0.60 -5.21
CA VAL A 311 -6.33 0.84 -5.54
C VAL A 311 -6.49 2.27 -6.03
N MET A 312 -7.05 2.45 -7.22
CA MET A 312 -7.29 3.79 -7.80
C MET A 312 -8.76 3.96 -8.15
N ASP A 313 -9.37 5.00 -7.59
CA ASP A 313 -10.77 5.36 -7.81
C ASP A 313 -10.88 6.52 -8.81
N GLU A 314 -11.39 6.23 -10.00
CA GLU A 314 -11.55 7.14 -11.13
C GLU A 314 -10.28 7.93 -11.52
N PRO A 315 -9.13 7.26 -11.77
CA PRO A 315 -7.87 7.95 -12.12
C PRO A 315 -7.94 8.72 -13.45
N THR A 316 -8.92 8.42 -14.31
CA THR A 316 -9.11 9.04 -15.63
C THR A 316 -9.66 10.45 -15.60
N ASN A 317 -10.24 10.90 -14.47
CA ASN A 317 -10.97 12.17 -14.44
C ASN A 317 -10.08 13.40 -14.40
N TYR A 318 -8.82 13.27 -13.97
CA TYR A 318 -7.95 14.40 -13.66
C TYR A 318 -6.57 14.31 -14.29
N LEU A 319 -6.29 13.24 -15.03
CA LEU A 319 -5.08 13.06 -15.80
C LEU A 319 -5.33 13.41 -17.27
N ASP A 320 -4.36 14.08 -17.88
CA ASP A 320 -4.32 14.24 -19.32
C ASP A 320 -4.02 12.90 -20.01
N ARG A 321 -4.19 12.85 -21.34
CA ARG A 321 -4.00 11.62 -22.11
C ARG A 321 -2.56 11.11 -22.05
N ASP A 322 -1.57 12.00 -22.06
CA ASP A 322 -0.15 11.62 -21.93
C ASP A 322 0.14 11.01 -20.56
N SER A 323 -0.36 11.59 -19.47
CA SER A 323 -0.22 11.01 -18.12
C SER A 323 -1.03 9.73 -17.95
N LEU A 324 -2.15 9.57 -18.66
CA LEU A 324 -2.89 8.30 -18.67
C LEU A 324 -2.13 7.19 -19.40
N GLY A 325 -1.45 7.53 -20.51
CA GLY A 325 -0.52 6.62 -21.18
C GLY A 325 0.64 6.22 -20.27
N ALA A 326 1.26 7.20 -19.60
CA ALA A 326 2.32 6.98 -18.60
C ALA A 326 1.86 6.07 -17.46
N LEU A 327 0.65 6.31 -16.93
CA LEU A 327 0.04 5.51 -15.88
C LEU A 327 -0.25 4.07 -16.35
N ALA A 328 -0.78 3.90 -17.56
CA ALA A 328 -0.99 2.60 -18.16
C ALA A 328 0.33 1.82 -18.30
N GLY A 329 1.39 2.48 -18.76
CA GLY A 329 2.74 1.91 -18.83
C GLY A 329 3.27 1.45 -17.46
N ALA A 330 3.12 2.28 -16.43
CA ALA A 330 3.53 1.94 -15.07
C ALA A 330 2.74 0.76 -14.49
N ILE A 331 1.41 0.74 -14.65
CA ILE A 331 0.55 -0.35 -14.17
C ILE A 331 0.93 -1.70 -14.81
N ARG A 332 1.31 -1.69 -16.10
CA ARG A 332 1.76 -2.91 -16.80
C ARG A 332 3.08 -3.44 -16.22
N LYS A 333 4.01 -2.55 -15.87
CA LYS A 333 5.36 -2.91 -15.38
C LYS A 333 5.41 -3.21 -13.88
N TYR A 334 4.46 -2.71 -13.10
CA TYR A 334 4.47 -2.78 -11.64
C TYR A 334 4.39 -4.22 -11.09
N GLY A 335 5.29 -4.60 -10.19
CA GLY A 335 5.29 -5.94 -9.58
C GLY A 335 4.19 -6.22 -8.54
N GLY A 336 3.38 -5.22 -8.17
CA GLY A 336 2.26 -5.36 -7.23
C GLY A 336 0.90 -5.50 -7.90
N GLY A 337 -0.14 -5.81 -7.12
CA GLY A 337 -1.51 -5.94 -7.62
C GLY A 337 -2.18 -4.58 -7.80
N VAL A 338 -3.08 -4.46 -8.79
CA VAL A 338 -3.79 -3.21 -9.09
C VAL A 338 -5.28 -3.48 -9.18
N VAL A 339 -6.06 -2.63 -8.50
CA VAL A 339 -7.52 -2.58 -8.55
C VAL A 339 -7.94 -1.20 -9.04
N LEU A 340 -8.51 -1.14 -10.23
CA LEU A 340 -8.95 0.10 -10.88
C LEU A 340 -10.47 0.20 -10.78
N ILE A 341 -10.98 1.33 -10.31
CA ILE A 341 -12.40 1.66 -10.40
C ILE A 341 -12.47 2.74 -11.48
N SER A 342 -13.12 2.46 -12.60
CA SER A 342 -13.28 3.46 -13.65
C SER A 342 -14.49 3.16 -14.52
N HIS A 343 -15.16 4.22 -14.98
CA HIS A 343 -16.15 4.15 -16.05
C HIS A 343 -15.53 4.14 -17.46
N ASN A 344 -14.23 4.35 -17.60
CA ASN A 344 -13.54 4.32 -18.89
C ASN A 344 -13.22 2.89 -19.32
N ARG A 345 -13.98 2.38 -20.30
CA ARG A 345 -13.81 1.02 -20.84
C ARG A 345 -12.48 0.84 -21.58
N GLU A 346 -12.05 1.83 -22.36
CA GLU A 346 -10.79 1.78 -23.10
C GLU A 346 -9.60 1.58 -22.15
N PHE A 347 -9.61 2.28 -21.02
CA PHE A 347 -8.54 2.18 -20.02
C PHE A 347 -8.58 0.86 -19.24
N THR A 348 -9.77 0.42 -18.82
CA THR A 348 -9.93 -0.81 -18.03
C THR A 348 -9.71 -2.08 -18.85
N GLU A 349 -10.23 -2.15 -20.09
CA GLU A 349 -10.04 -3.30 -20.97
C GLU A 349 -8.58 -3.46 -21.42
N ALA A 350 -7.84 -2.35 -21.56
CA ALA A 350 -6.43 -2.38 -21.95
C ALA A 350 -5.47 -2.82 -20.82
N LEU A 351 -5.92 -2.81 -19.56
CA LEU A 351 -5.06 -3.02 -18.38
C LEU A 351 -5.50 -4.18 -17.49
N CYS A 352 -6.80 -4.50 -17.45
CA CYS A 352 -7.39 -5.42 -16.48
C CYS A 352 -8.01 -6.64 -17.19
N PRO A 353 -7.35 -7.82 -17.15
CA PRO A 353 -7.95 -9.08 -17.61
C PRO A 353 -9.08 -9.57 -16.71
N GLU A 354 -9.09 -9.20 -15.42
CA GLU A 354 -10.16 -9.55 -14.48
C GLU A 354 -11.10 -8.35 -14.26
N ARG A 355 -12.41 -8.61 -14.17
CA ARG A 355 -13.42 -7.60 -13.87
C ARG A 355 -14.29 -8.01 -12.69
N TRP A 356 -14.53 -7.08 -11.78
CA TRP A 356 -15.52 -7.18 -10.72
C TRP A 356 -16.72 -6.34 -11.10
N VAL A 357 -17.77 -6.99 -11.55
CA VAL A 357 -19.03 -6.37 -11.96
C VAL A 357 -19.93 -6.28 -10.73
N VAL A 358 -20.22 -5.05 -10.30
CA VAL A 358 -21.02 -4.76 -9.11
C VAL A 358 -22.39 -4.27 -9.55
N GLU A 359 -23.43 -5.04 -9.25
CA GLU A 359 -24.82 -4.72 -9.59
C GLU A 359 -25.73 -5.07 -8.42
N ASN A 360 -26.65 -4.17 -8.07
CA ASN A 360 -27.64 -4.38 -7.00
C ASN A 360 -27.05 -4.79 -5.63
N GLY A 361 -25.82 -4.37 -5.33
CA GLY A 361 -25.13 -4.71 -4.09
C GLY A 361 -24.50 -6.12 -4.08
N GLU A 362 -24.48 -6.81 -5.22
CA GLU A 362 -23.81 -8.09 -5.41
C GLU A 362 -22.61 -7.93 -6.34
N LEU A 363 -21.63 -8.83 -6.22
CA LEU A 363 -20.41 -8.83 -7.03
C LEU A 363 -20.32 -10.11 -7.84
N ARG A 364 -20.18 -9.98 -9.16
CA ARG A 364 -19.83 -11.05 -10.08
C ARG A 364 -18.40 -10.84 -10.57
N ARG A 365 -17.63 -11.92 -10.60
CA ARG A 365 -16.28 -11.93 -11.19
C ARG A 365 -16.35 -12.41 -12.63
N GLU A 366 -15.66 -11.72 -13.51
CA GLU A 366 -15.52 -12.07 -14.93
C GLU A 366 -14.06 -11.97 -15.36
N GLY A 367 -13.70 -12.68 -16.42
CA GLY A 367 -12.36 -12.65 -17.01
C GLY A 367 -11.40 -13.65 -16.37
N GLU A 368 -10.15 -13.56 -16.78
CA GLU A 368 -9.10 -14.50 -16.37
C GLU A 368 -8.25 -13.92 -15.24
N VAL A 369 -7.92 -14.77 -14.27
CA VAL A 369 -6.96 -14.42 -13.23
C VAL A 369 -5.57 -14.46 -13.83
N ALA A 370 -4.79 -13.40 -13.64
CA ALA A 370 -3.44 -13.29 -14.15
C ALA A 370 -2.55 -14.49 -13.77
N ALA A 371 -1.69 -14.90 -14.71
CA ALA A 371 -0.83 -16.07 -14.58
C ALA A 371 0.03 -16.03 -13.31
N ASP A 372 0.28 -17.21 -12.74
CA ASP A 372 1.06 -17.36 -11.53
C ASP A 372 2.56 -17.37 -11.84
N GLU A 373 3.22 -16.24 -11.62
CA GLU A 373 4.67 -16.10 -11.75
C GLU A 373 5.38 -16.34 -10.42
N LYS A 374 6.49 -17.08 -10.44
CA LYS A 374 7.36 -17.20 -9.27
C LYS A 374 8.00 -15.86 -8.95
N ILE A 375 8.08 -15.55 -7.66
CA ILE A 375 8.77 -14.34 -7.19
C ILE A 375 10.27 -14.62 -7.21
N ASP A 376 11.02 -13.82 -7.97
CA ASP A 376 12.48 -13.86 -7.92
C ASP A 376 12.97 -13.22 -6.62
N ALA A 377 13.44 -14.06 -5.70
CA ALA A 377 13.93 -13.63 -4.40
C ALA A 377 15.26 -12.85 -4.48
N SER A 378 15.93 -12.83 -5.65
CA SER A 378 17.19 -12.12 -5.85
C SER A 378 17.03 -10.62 -6.19
N ALA A 379 15.84 -10.22 -6.66
CA ALA A 379 15.59 -8.86 -7.16
C ALA A 379 15.38 -7.80 -6.06
N ASN A 380 15.20 -8.22 -4.80
CA ASN A 380 14.90 -7.36 -3.65
C ASN A 380 15.86 -7.63 -2.47
N GLU A 381 17.13 -7.95 -2.76
CA GLU A 381 18.17 -7.85 -1.71
C GLU A 381 18.21 -6.40 -1.21
N ALA A 382 18.34 -6.22 0.12
CA ALA A 382 18.58 -4.90 0.68
C ALA A 382 19.76 -4.27 -0.06
N PRO A 383 19.66 -3.01 -0.52
CA PRO A 383 20.73 -2.40 -1.28
C PRO A 383 22.03 -2.48 -0.48
N ASP A 384 23.14 -2.84 -1.15
CA ASP A 384 24.49 -2.92 -0.55
C ASP A 384 24.91 -1.59 0.12
N GLU A 385 24.25 -0.52 -0.29
CA GLU A 385 24.42 0.85 0.14
C GLU A 385 23.09 1.41 0.67
N VAL A 386 23.02 1.65 1.98
CA VAL A 386 21.90 2.36 2.62
C VAL A 386 22.35 3.80 2.85
N MET A 387 21.60 4.75 2.30
CA MET A 387 21.87 6.18 2.50
C MET A 387 21.26 6.61 3.84
N ASP A 388 22.07 7.15 4.75
CA ASP A 388 21.59 7.71 6.01
C ASP A 388 20.68 8.94 5.76
N SER A 389 19.88 9.29 6.76
CA SER A 389 19.09 10.52 6.89
C SER A 389 19.84 11.80 6.52
N LEU A 390 21.17 11.85 6.70
CA LEU A 390 22.05 12.97 6.35
C LEU A 390 22.63 12.89 4.92
N GLY A 391 22.25 11.88 4.14
CA GLY A 391 22.72 11.71 2.76
C GLY A 391 24.08 11.02 2.62
N ASN A 392 24.59 10.38 3.68
CA ASN A 392 25.84 9.63 3.64
C ASN A 392 25.59 8.19 3.20
N VAL A 393 26.45 7.66 2.32
CA VAL A 393 26.35 6.27 1.86
C VAL A 393 26.97 5.34 2.91
N ILE A 394 26.14 4.55 3.59
CA ILE A 394 26.58 3.50 4.52
C ILE A 394 26.58 2.17 3.78
N LYS A 395 27.76 1.55 3.65
CA LYS A 395 27.87 0.18 3.13
C LYS A 395 27.42 -0.81 4.20
N VAL A 396 26.31 -1.49 3.96
CA VAL A 396 25.82 -2.52 4.87
C VAL A 396 26.63 -3.80 4.61
N LYS A 397 27.47 -4.21 5.58
CA LYS A 397 28.11 -5.52 5.53
C LYS A 397 27.02 -6.59 5.60
N LYS A 398 26.79 -7.31 4.49
CA LYS A 398 25.91 -8.48 4.45
C LYS A 398 26.38 -9.51 5.50
N GLU A 399 25.54 -9.79 6.50
CA GLU A 399 25.66 -11.06 7.21
C GLU A 399 25.37 -12.17 6.19
N LYS A 400 26.40 -12.97 5.86
CA LYS A 400 26.22 -14.13 4.99
C LYS A 400 25.20 -15.07 5.64
N LYS A 401 24.02 -15.20 5.05
CA LYS A 401 23.11 -16.31 5.39
C LYS A 401 23.87 -17.62 5.15
N LEU A 402 24.22 -18.32 6.24
CA LEU A 402 24.84 -19.64 6.15
C LEU A 402 23.95 -20.55 5.29
N SER A 403 24.57 -21.28 4.35
CA SER A 403 23.82 -22.25 3.54
C SER A 403 23.15 -23.28 4.44
N ALA A 404 22.09 -23.96 3.97
CA ALA A 404 21.44 -25.03 4.74
C ALA A 404 22.42 -26.14 5.18
N ARG A 405 23.53 -26.33 4.45
CA ARG A 405 24.62 -27.24 4.82
C ARG A 405 25.47 -26.70 5.97
N ASP A 406 25.70 -25.39 6.00
CA ASP A 406 26.52 -24.73 7.01
C ASP A 406 25.73 -24.50 8.31
N GLN A 407 24.42 -24.21 8.23
CA GLN A 407 23.53 -24.21 9.40
C GLN A 407 23.49 -25.58 10.08
N LYS A 408 23.38 -26.67 9.30
CA LYS A 408 23.39 -28.04 9.85
C LYS A 408 24.73 -28.40 10.50
N LYS A 409 25.85 -27.90 9.94
CA LYS A 409 27.17 -28.04 10.55
C LYS A 409 27.30 -27.23 11.84
N LEU A 410 26.78 -26.01 11.87
CA LEU A 410 26.78 -25.14 13.05
C LEU A 410 25.94 -25.73 14.18
N GLU A 411 24.75 -26.24 13.88
CA GLU A 411 23.90 -26.95 14.85
C GLU A 411 24.58 -28.20 15.40
N LYS A 412 25.27 -28.98 14.54
CA LYS A 412 26.04 -30.14 14.97
C LYS A 412 27.23 -29.75 15.85
N LYS A 413 27.91 -28.65 15.53
CA LYS A 413 29.03 -28.08 16.32
C LYS A 413 28.54 -27.55 17.67
N LYS A 414 27.39 -26.85 17.72
CA LYS A 414 26.73 -26.39 18.96
C LYS A 414 26.26 -27.57 19.82
N ALA A 415 25.71 -28.63 19.22
CA ALA A 415 25.32 -29.84 19.93
C ALA A 415 26.53 -30.59 20.52
N GLN A 416 27.65 -30.67 19.78
CA GLN A 416 28.89 -31.27 20.28
C GLN A 416 29.53 -30.45 21.40
N ARG A 417 29.52 -29.10 21.32
CA ARG A 417 30.02 -28.23 22.41
C ARG A 417 29.16 -28.32 23.68
N ARG A 418 27.83 -28.43 23.54
CA ARG A 418 26.92 -28.70 24.67
C ARG A 418 27.18 -30.07 25.31
N ALA A 419 27.44 -31.09 24.51
CA ALA A 419 27.80 -32.42 25.01
C ALA A 419 29.17 -32.44 25.72
N ALA A 420 30.07 -31.51 25.37
CA ALA A 420 31.38 -31.33 25.99
C ALA A 420 31.39 -30.33 27.17
N GLY A 421 30.23 -29.80 27.59
CA GLY A 421 30.13 -28.88 28.73
C GLY A 421 30.68 -27.46 28.49
N LEU A 422 30.88 -27.05 27.24
CA LEU A 422 31.38 -25.71 26.88
C LEU A 422 30.22 -24.75 26.54
N PRO A 423 30.33 -23.43 26.85
CA PRO A 423 29.31 -22.44 26.52
C PRO A 423 29.03 -22.37 25.02
N SER A 424 27.76 -22.22 24.63
CA SER A 424 27.31 -22.33 23.23
C SER A 424 27.50 -21.08 22.38
N ASP A 425 27.84 -19.95 23.00
CA ASP A 425 28.04 -18.67 22.32
C ASP A 425 29.43 -18.12 22.67
N SER A 426 30.36 -18.27 21.74
CA SER A 426 31.59 -17.47 21.68
C SER A 426 31.46 -16.61 20.43
N GLU A 427 31.54 -15.29 20.59
CA GLU A 427 31.31 -14.24 19.59
C GLU A 427 32.33 -14.20 18.41
N GLU A 428 32.98 -15.32 18.09
CA GLU A 428 34.02 -15.40 17.05
C GLU A 428 33.66 -16.26 15.81
N ASP A 429 32.43 -16.74 15.64
CA ASP A 429 32.00 -17.45 14.42
C ASP A 429 30.94 -16.67 13.62
#